data_AF-A0A4U0UIH3-F1
#
_entry.id   AF-A0A4U0UIH3-F1
#
_cell.length_a   1.000
_cell.length_b   1.000
_cell.length_c   1.000
_cell.angle_alpha   90.00
_cell.angle_beta   90.00
_cell.angle_gamma   90.00
#
_symmetry.space_group_name_H-M   'P 1'
#
loop_
_entity.id
_entity.type
_entity.pdbx_description
1 polymer ?
#
loop_
_entity_poly.entity_id
_entity_poly.type
_entity_poly.pdbx_seq_one_letter_code
_entity_poly.pdbx_strand_id
1 'polypeptide(L)'
;MSSNSAAIPNRPSAFRSQSSRALYGGNDSSPPSTTKSSASMASSDTQSSFAVKAGLAQMLKGGVIMDVVNVEQARIAEEAGACAVMALERVPADIRVQGGVARMSDPSMIQDIMRAVTIPVMAKARIGHFVECQILQAIGVDYIDESEVLTPADPTNHVDKHQYNTPFVCGCRNLGEALRRISEGAAMIRTKGEAGTGDVVEAVRHMQTVNAEIARASSASDADLRQMARELECDLALLKETAKLKRLPVVNFAAGGIATPADAALMMQMGCDGVFVGSGIFKSGDPAKRAKAIVQATTHYNDPKVLAEVSIGLGEAIVGINCGNMGEGDKLSKRGW
;
A
#
# COMPACT_ATOMS: atom_id res chain seq x y z
N MET A 1 2.22 42.78 -10.43
CA MET A 1 2.82 42.06 -11.56
C MET A 1 2.56 40.59 -11.35
N SER A 2 2.08 39.94 -12.40
CA SER A 2 1.23 38.75 -12.43
C SER A 2 1.95 37.47 -12.01
N SER A 3 1.33 36.71 -11.10
CA SER A 3 1.70 35.33 -10.80
C SER A 3 1.17 34.40 -11.89
N ASN A 4 2.07 33.83 -12.68
CA ASN A 4 1.74 32.77 -13.63
C ASN A 4 1.42 31.48 -12.87
N SER A 5 0.12 31.18 -12.75
CA SER A 5 -0.36 29.83 -12.40
C SER A 5 -0.07 28.92 -13.60
N ALA A 6 0.99 28.13 -13.50
CA ALA A 6 1.29 27.09 -14.47
C ALA A 6 0.27 25.95 -14.31
N ALA A 7 -0.59 25.79 -15.31
CA ALA A 7 -1.55 24.71 -15.39
C ALA A 7 -0.84 23.35 -15.30
N ILE A 8 -1.36 22.48 -14.43
CA ILE A 8 -0.93 21.09 -14.24
C ILE A 8 -1.04 20.35 -15.58
N PRO A 9 0.00 19.65 -16.07
CA PRO A 9 -0.12 18.79 -17.24
C PRO A 9 -1.12 17.65 -16.96
N ASN A 10 -2.15 17.54 -17.80
CA ASN A 10 -3.18 16.50 -17.74
C ASN A 10 -2.52 15.11 -17.78
N ARG A 11 -2.53 14.41 -16.65
CA ARG A 11 -2.26 12.97 -16.60
C ARG A 11 -3.56 12.20 -16.79
N PRO A 12 -3.53 11.04 -17.47
CA PRO A 12 -4.67 10.15 -17.51
C PRO A 12 -4.85 9.51 -16.12
N SER A 13 -5.70 10.11 -15.28
CA SER A 13 -6.33 9.41 -14.17
C SER A 13 -7.33 8.42 -14.74
N ALA A 14 -7.34 7.18 -14.23
CA ALA A 14 -8.31 6.15 -14.59
C ALA A 14 -9.78 6.53 -14.28
N PHE A 15 -10.01 7.66 -13.59
CA PHE A 15 -11.32 8.11 -13.11
C PHE A 15 -11.55 9.62 -13.30
N ARG A 16 -11.43 10.16 -14.53
CA ARG A 16 -11.97 11.51 -14.79
C ARG A 16 -13.29 11.43 -15.55
N SER A 17 -14.39 11.49 -14.78
CA SER A 17 -15.71 11.86 -15.31
C SER A 17 -15.62 13.28 -15.89
N GLN A 18 -16.20 13.46 -17.08
CA GLN A 18 -16.18 14.72 -17.81
C GLN A 18 -17.14 15.73 -17.18
N SER A 19 -16.65 16.90 -16.78
CA SER A 19 -17.43 18.15 -16.93
C SER A 19 -16.54 19.38 -16.79
N SER A 20 -16.23 20.01 -17.91
CA SER A 20 -15.84 21.42 -17.96
C SER A 20 -16.67 22.14 -19.02
N ARG A 21 -17.69 22.86 -18.56
CA ARG A 21 -18.25 24.00 -19.31
C ARG A 21 -18.83 25.01 -18.33
N ALA A 22 -18.14 26.14 -18.23
CA ALA A 22 -18.62 27.36 -17.60
C ALA A 22 -19.80 27.95 -18.40
N LEU A 23 -20.67 28.72 -17.74
CA LEU A 23 -21.18 30.00 -18.26
C LEU A 23 -21.76 30.86 -17.11
N TYR A 24 -21.33 32.11 -17.09
CA TYR A 24 -21.78 33.24 -16.28
C TYR A 24 -23.10 33.83 -16.82
N GLY A 25 -23.91 34.45 -15.94
CA GLY A 25 -24.94 35.44 -16.33
C GLY A 25 -26.14 35.49 -15.37
N GLY A 26 -26.34 36.61 -14.67
CA GLY A 26 -27.37 36.79 -13.64
C GLY A 26 -28.57 37.67 -14.05
N ASN A 27 -29.65 37.57 -13.26
CA ASN A 27 -30.33 38.63 -12.48
C ASN A 27 -31.89 38.56 -12.49
N ASP A 28 -32.44 38.75 -11.27
CA ASP A 28 -33.78 39.17 -10.82
C ASP A 28 -35.09 38.44 -11.19
N SER A 29 -35.70 37.80 -10.19
CA SER A 29 -36.97 38.23 -9.52
C SER A 29 -37.62 37.08 -8.72
N SER A 30 -38.30 37.39 -7.61
CA SER A 30 -38.97 36.45 -6.68
C SER A 30 -40.29 37.08 -6.21
N PRO A 31 -41.26 36.35 -5.60
CA PRO A 31 -41.58 34.90 -5.58
C PRO A 31 -43.12 34.66 -5.83
N PRO A 32 -43.71 33.46 -5.55
CA PRO A 32 -44.07 33.09 -4.18
C PRO A 32 -43.79 31.62 -3.81
N SER A 33 -43.97 31.36 -2.51
CA SER A 33 -43.58 30.20 -1.71
C SER A 33 -44.26 28.87 -2.06
N THR A 34 -43.44 27.81 -2.17
CA THR A 34 -43.84 26.43 -1.89
C THR A 34 -42.67 25.66 -1.25
N THR A 35 -43.01 24.96 -0.18
CA THR A 35 -42.25 24.02 0.67
C THR A 35 -41.07 23.30 0.00
N LYS A 36 -39.83 23.57 0.47
CA LYS A 36 -38.62 22.84 0.11
C LYS A 36 -38.46 21.59 0.99
N SER A 37 -38.75 20.42 0.42
CA SER A 37 -38.10 19.17 0.81
C SER A 37 -36.67 19.20 0.28
N SER A 38 -35.68 19.08 1.17
CA SER A 38 -34.26 19.05 0.84
C SER A 38 -33.91 17.75 0.11
N ALA A 39 -34.03 17.74 -1.21
CA ALA A 39 -33.36 16.76 -2.05
C ALA A 39 -31.87 17.14 -2.12
N SER A 40 -31.03 16.38 -1.44
CA SER A 40 -29.58 16.47 -1.56
C SER A 40 -29.18 16.14 -2.99
N MET A 41 -28.51 17.08 -3.65
CA MET A 41 -27.74 16.82 -4.87
C MET A 41 -26.56 15.92 -4.50
N ALA A 42 -26.79 14.61 -4.49
CA ALA A 42 -25.71 13.63 -4.54
C ALA A 42 -25.14 13.67 -5.97
N SER A 43 -23.95 14.23 -6.13
CA SER A 43 -23.11 13.97 -7.30
C SER A 43 -22.80 12.47 -7.31
N SER A 44 -23.52 11.70 -8.12
CA SER A 44 -23.30 10.27 -8.28
C SER A 44 -22.05 10.04 -9.13
N ASP A 45 -20.86 10.21 -8.55
CA ASP A 45 -19.71 9.49 -9.07
C ASP A 45 -20.02 8.00 -8.93
N THR A 46 -20.04 7.29 -10.05
CA THR A 46 -20.34 5.85 -10.05
C THR A 46 -19.23 5.15 -9.26
N GLN A 47 -19.60 4.59 -8.11
CA GLN A 47 -18.66 3.92 -7.21
C GLN A 47 -17.89 2.83 -7.96
N SER A 48 -16.56 2.90 -7.94
CA SER A 48 -15.70 1.92 -8.61
C SER A 48 -15.95 0.52 -8.04
N SER A 49 -16.26 -0.44 -8.91
CA SER A 49 -16.51 -1.81 -8.47
C SER A 49 -15.24 -2.44 -7.88
N PHE A 50 -15.39 -3.34 -6.92
CA PHE A 50 -14.26 -4.05 -6.31
C PHE A 50 -13.38 -4.75 -7.36
N ALA A 51 -14.00 -5.31 -8.41
CA ALA A 51 -13.28 -5.94 -9.52
C ALA A 51 -12.34 -4.97 -10.26
N VAL A 52 -12.75 -3.71 -10.47
CA VAL A 52 -11.89 -2.68 -11.07
C VAL A 52 -10.72 -2.37 -10.16
N LYS A 53 -10.97 -2.15 -8.86
CA LYS A 53 -9.91 -1.89 -7.86
C LYS A 53 -8.90 -3.03 -7.78
N ALA A 54 -9.37 -4.28 -7.69
CA ALA A 54 -8.52 -5.46 -7.66
C ALA A 54 -7.75 -5.66 -8.98
N GLY A 55 -8.36 -5.31 -10.13
CA GLY A 55 -7.75 -5.33 -11.45
C GLY A 55 -6.59 -4.34 -11.59
N LEU A 56 -6.74 -3.11 -11.06
CA LEU A 56 -5.66 -2.13 -11.03
C LEU A 56 -4.43 -2.66 -10.28
N ALA A 57 -4.64 -3.36 -9.16
CA ALA A 57 -3.54 -3.92 -8.38
C ALA A 57 -2.74 -4.99 -9.14
N GLN A 58 -3.38 -5.71 -10.09
CA GLN A 58 -2.70 -6.71 -10.93
C GLN A 58 -1.60 -6.08 -11.79
N MET A 59 -1.71 -4.80 -12.15
CA MET A 59 -0.71 -4.10 -12.98
C MET A 59 0.61 -3.87 -12.24
N LEU A 60 0.63 -4.00 -10.91
CA LEU A 60 1.82 -3.79 -10.10
C LEU A 60 2.69 -5.05 -9.96
N LYS A 61 2.16 -6.22 -10.35
CA LYS A 61 2.81 -7.53 -10.15
C LYS A 61 4.20 -7.59 -10.80
N GLY A 62 5.13 -8.27 -10.13
CA GLY A 62 6.53 -8.37 -10.50
C GLY A 62 7.35 -7.11 -10.22
N GLY A 63 6.72 -6.06 -9.68
CA GLY A 63 7.37 -4.78 -9.45
C GLY A 63 7.81 -4.53 -8.00
N VAL A 64 8.48 -3.40 -7.84
CA VAL A 64 8.92 -2.86 -6.54
C VAL A 64 8.17 -1.56 -6.28
N ILE A 65 7.60 -1.42 -5.09
CA ILE A 65 7.01 -0.17 -4.61
C ILE A 65 7.97 0.45 -3.60
N MET A 66 8.38 1.70 -3.83
CA MET A 66 9.43 2.35 -3.02
C MET A 66 8.85 3.43 -2.11
N ASP A 67 9.15 3.38 -0.80
CA ASP A 67 8.83 4.49 0.11
C ASP A 67 9.72 5.70 -0.19
N VAL A 68 9.13 6.88 -0.33
CA VAL A 68 9.83 8.13 -0.67
C VAL A 68 9.33 9.29 0.21
N VAL A 69 10.25 10.18 0.60
CA VAL A 69 9.93 11.34 1.47
C VAL A 69 9.99 12.68 0.76
N ASN A 70 10.44 12.71 -0.50
CA ASN A 70 10.54 13.93 -1.30
C ASN A 70 10.55 13.61 -2.80
N VAL A 71 10.54 14.67 -3.62
CA VAL A 71 10.55 14.62 -5.08
C VAL A 71 11.81 13.95 -5.65
N GLU A 72 12.97 14.18 -5.04
CA GLU A 72 14.24 13.60 -5.49
C GLU A 72 14.23 12.07 -5.38
N GLN A 73 13.82 11.55 -4.22
CA GLN A 73 13.68 10.12 -3.99
C GLN A 73 12.64 9.49 -4.91
N ALA A 74 11.53 10.19 -5.18
CA ALA A 74 10.52 9.74 -6.13
C ALA A 74 11.11 9.56 -7.53
N ARG A 75 11.90 10.53 -8.01
CA ARG A 75 12.56 10.43 -9.32
C ARG A 75 13.57 9.28 -9.37
N ILE A 76 14.37 9.11 -8.30
CA ILE A 76 15.30 7.98 -8.20
C ILE A 76 14.54 6.65 -8.30
N ALA A 77 13.41 6.52 -7.61
CA ALA A 77 12.59 5.32 -7.65
C ALA A 77 12.04 5.04 -9.06
N GLU A 78 11.50 6.06 -9.73
CA GLU A 78 11.00 5.94 -11.10
C GLU A 78 12.12 5.56 -12.09
N GLU A 79 13.26 6.25 -12.04
CA GLU A 79 14.43 5.98 -12.90
C GLU A 79 15.01 4.57 -12.65
N ALA A 80 14.91 4.06 -11.43
CA ALA A 80 15.32 2.70 -11.08
C ALA A 80 14.35 1.62 -11.61
N GLY A 81 13.13 2.00 -12.03
CA GLY A 81 12.10 1.09 -12.53
C GLY A 81 11.11 0.61 -11.46
N ALA A 82 10.88 1.40 -10.40
CA ALA A 82 9.78 1.12 -9.46
C ALA A 82 8.42 1.12 -10.20
N CYS A 83 7.52 0.20 -9.82
CA CYS A 83 6.18 0.16 -10.41
C CYS A 83 5.23 1.19 -9.78
N ALA A 84 5.53 1.68 -8.58
CA ALA A 84 4.87 2.78 -7.90
C ALA A 84 5.77 3.35 -6.79
N VAL A 85 5.41 4.51 -6.26
CA VAL A 85 6.03 5.08 -5.04
C VAL A 85 5.02 5.20 -3.90
N MET A 86 5.49 5.10 -2.67
CA MET A 86 4.71 5.28 -1.45
C MET A 86 5.19 6.55 -0.75
N ALA A 87 4.36 7.60 -0.74
CA ALA A 87 4.69 8.87 -0.11
C ALA A 87 4.49 8.83 1.41
N LEU A 88 5.51 9.23 2.16
CA LEU A 88 5.42 9.47 3.61
C LEU A 88 6.45 10.48 4.11
N GLU A 89 6.15 11.23 5.16
CA GLU A 89 7.05 12.25 5.74
C GLU A 89 8.38 11.67 6.23
N ARG A 90 8.36 10.43 6.74
CA ARG A 90 9.51 9.79 7.39
C ARG A 90 9.50 8.31 7.05
N VAL A 91 10.62 7.79 6.55
CA VAL A 91 10.75 6.34 6.33
C VAL A 91 10.63 5.59 7.67
N PRO A 92 10.21 4.31 7.67
CA PRO A 92 9.95 3.57 8.91
C PRO A 92 11.13 3.52 9.90
N ALA A 93 12.37 3.54 9.40
CA ALA A 93 13.56 3.60 10.26
C ALA A 93 13.63 4.92 11.05
N ASP A 94 13.27 6.04 10.43
CA ASP A 94 13.23 7.35 11.11
C ASP A 94 12.08 7.43 12.10
N ILE A 95 10.92 6.83 11.77
CA ILE A 95 9.76 6.75 12.69
C ILE A 95 10.16 6.05 13.99
N ARG A 96 10.98 4.99 13.93
CA ARG A 96 11.48 4.28 15.11
C ARG A 96 12.40 5.14 15.96
N VAL A 97 13.39 5.79 15.33
CA VAL A 97 14.41 6.58 16.04
C VAL A 97 13.80 7.83 16.69
N GLN A 98 12.91 8.52 15.98
CA GLN A 98 12.33 9.77 16.45
C GLN A 98 11.14 9.56 17.40
N GLY A 99 10.46 8.41 17.29
CA GLY A 99 9.26 8.12 18.06
C GLY A 99 8.12 9.11 17.81
N GLY A 100 7.27 9.26 18.84
CA GLY A 100 6.11 10.14 18.79
C GLY A 100 4.96 9.60 17.93
N VAL A 101 4.06 10.49 17.51
CA VAL A 101 2.88 10.14 16.71
C VAL A 101 3.21 10.30 15.23
N ALA A 102 3.14 9.22 14.48
CA ALA A 102 3.27 9.22 13.02
C ALA A 102 1.87 9.27 12.37
N ARG A 103 1.67 10.18 11.41
CA ARG A 103 0.37 10.51 10.79
C ARG A 103 0.44 10.43 9.27
N MET A 104 -0.68 10.66 8.59
CA MET A 104 -0.70 10.96 7.15
C MET A 104 0.22 12.15 6.87
N SER A 105 0.91 12.11 5.73
CA SER A 105 1.82 13.17 5.30
C SER A 105 1.10 14.40 4.79
N ASP A 106 1.77 15.55 4.85
CA ASP A 106 1.27 16.79 4.29
C ASP A 106 0.78 16.59 2.83
N PRO A 107 -0.49 16.95 2.52
CA PRO A 107 -1.02 16.83 1.17
C PRO A 107 -0.20 17.54 0.09
N SER A 108 0.43 18.69 0.41
CA SER A 108 1.32 19.40 -0.51
C SER A 108 2.52 18.54 -0.90
N MET A 109 3.15 17.86 0.07
CA MET A 109 4.28 16.96 -0.18
C MET A 109 3.88 15.81 -1.11
N ILE A 110 2.70 15.21 -0.87
CA ILE A 110 2.18 14.12 -1.72
C ILE A 110 1.93 14.64 -3.13
N GLN A 111 1.28 15.80 -3.28
CA GLN A 111 1.01 16.41 -4.58
C GLN A 111 2.29 16.82 -5.33
N ASP A 112 3.34 17.25 -4.63
CA ASP A 112 4.65 17.51 -5.23
C ASP A 112 5.26 16.24 -5.83
N ILE A 113 5.22 15.12 -5.10
CA ILE A 113 5.65 13.80 -5.59
C ILE A 113 4.80 13.37 -6.79
N MET A 114 3.47 13.49 -6.69
CA MET A 114 2.54 13.19 -7.78
C MET A 114 2.83 14.00 -9.03
N ARG A 115 3.23 15.27 -8.93
CA ARG A 115 3.62 16.06 -10.11
C ARG A 115 4.94 15.60 -10.71
N ALA A 116 5.85 15.08 -9.89
CA ALA A 116 7.22 14.80 -10.28
C ALA A 116 7.46 13.49 -11.04
N VAL A 117 6.68 12.43 -10.76
CA VAL A 117 6.90 11.07 -11.33
C VAL A 117 5.68 10.56 -12.03
N THR A 118 5.79 9.86 -13.16
CA THR A 118 4.66 9.36 -13.96
C THR A 118 4.05 8.05 -13.47
N ILE A 119 4.78 7.28 -12.68
CA ILE A 119 4.30 6.06 -12.02
C ILE A 119 3.26 6.36 -10.92
N PRO A 120 2.39 5.39 -10.56
CA PRO A 120 1.40 5.55 -9.51
C PRO A 120 2.00 6.03 -8.18
N VAL A 121 1.28 6.90 -7.48
CA VAL A 121 1.63 7.40 -6.15
C VAL A 121 0.62 6.90 -5.13
N MET A 122 1.14 6.14 -4.18
CA MET A 122 0.42 5.68 -3.01
C MET A 122 0.73 6.58 -1.81
N ALA A 123 -0.15 6.60 -0.81
CA ALA A 123 0.11 7.31 0.44
C ALA A 123 -0.44 6.54 1.65
N LYS A 124 0.19 6.72 2.82
CA LYS A 124 -0.20 6.05 4.06
C LYS A 124 -1.25 6.84 4.83
N ALA A 125 -2.24 6.12 5.37
CA ALA A 125 -3.17 6.61 6.38
C ALA A 125 -3.06 5.76 7.65
N ARG A 126 -3.39 6.36 8.80
CA ARG A 126 -3.46 5.64 10.08
C ARG A 126 -4.63 4.66 10.07
N ILE A 127 -4.43 3.52 10.74
CA ILE A 127 -5.49 2.52 10.94
C ILE A 127 -6.71 3.16 11.60
N GLY A 128 -7.88 2.98 10.97
CA GLY A 128 -9.17 3.52 11.39
C GLY A 128 -9.40 5.00 11.08
N HIS A 129 -8.42 5.70 10.52
CA HIS A 129 -8.54 7.15 10.29
C HIS A 129 -9.22 7.47 8.95
N PHE A 130 -10.53 7.26 8.88
CA PHE A 130 -11.32 7.46 7.65
C PHE A 130 -11.20 8.89 7.08
N VAL A 131 -11.01 9.93 7.92
CA VAL A 131 -10.82 11.31 7.43
C VAL A 131 -9.48 11.49 6.69
N GLU A 132 -8.42 10.78 7.09
CA GLU A 132 -7.15 10.83 6.35
C GLU A 132 -7.33 10.17 4.99
N CYS A 133 -8.06 9.06 4.93
CA CYS A 133 -8.39 8.38 3.69
C CYS A 133 -9.23 9.25 2.75
N GLN A 134 -10.20 10.01 3.27
CA GLN A 134 -11.00 10.97 2.50
C GLN A 134 -10.12 12.06 1.88
N ILE A 135 -9.17 12.62 2.65
CA ILE A 135 -8.23 13.63 2.17
C ILE A 135 -7.34 13.04 1.06
N LEU A 136 -6.78 11.85 1.27
CA LEU A 136 -5.93 11.18 0.29
C LEU A 136 -6.67 10.90 -1.03
N GLN A 137 -7.92 10.41 -0.95
CA GLN A 137 -8.75 10.24 -2.13
C GLN A 137 -9.05 11.58 -2.82
N ALA A 138 -9.32 12.64 -2.06
CA ALA A 138 -9.65 13.96 -2.61
C ALA A 138 -8.46 14.60 -3.36
N ILE A 139 -7.22 14.36 -2.91
CA ILE A 139 -6.03 14.81 -3.65
C ILE A 139 -5.64 13.89 -4.80
N GLY A 140 -6.31 12.74 -4.95
CA GLY A 140 -6.22 11.86 -6.11
C GLY A 140 -5.05 10.89 -6.07
N VAL A 141 -4.64 10.40 -4.88
CA VAL A 141 -3.66 9.31 -4.81
C VAL A 141 -4.21 8.04 -5.48
N ASP A 142 -3.32 7.25 -6.07
CA ASP A 142 -3.72 6.05 -6.82
C ASP A 142 -4.08 4.89 -5.88
N TYR A 143 -3.46 4.80 -4.71
CA TYR A 143 -3.76 3.82 -3.65
C TYR A 143 -3.60 4.45 -2.27
N ILE A 144 -4.39 3.95 -1.31
CA ILE A 144 -4.23 4.27 0.12
C ILE A 144 -3.71 3.03 0.85
N ASP A 145 -2.61 3.16 1.59
CA ASP A 145 -2.11 2.12 2.48
C ASP A 145 -2.55 2.42 3.92
N GLU A 146 -3.52 1.66 4.42
CA GLU A 146 -3.92 1.73 5.82
C GLU A 146 -2.88 0.98 6.66
N SER A 147 -1.94 1.74 7.23
CA SER A 147 -0.61 1.22 7.56
C SER A 147 -0.36 1.18 9.07
N GLU A 148 0.03 0.00 9.55
CA GLU A 148 0.48 -0.30 10.91
C GLU A 148 1.76 0.44 11.34
N VAL A 149 2.52 0.93 10.35
CA VAL A 149 3.73 1.74 10.59
C VAL A 149 3.38 3.09 11.21
N LEU A 150 2.22 3.65 10.85
CA LEU A 150 1.74 4.89 11.46
C LEU A 150 1.10 4.58 12.82
N THR A 151 0.89 5.60 13.65
CA THR A 151 0.24 5.43 14.95
C THR A 151 -1.26 5.15 14.72
N PRO A 152 -1.84 4.01 15.13
CA PRO A 152 -3.27 3.75 14.94
C PRO A 152 -4.14 4.87 15.50
N ALA A 153 -5.21 5.21 14.79
CA ALA A 153 -6.16 6.24 15.22
C ALA A 153 -7.39 5.64 15.91
N ASP A 154 -7.85 4.49 15.44
CA ASP A 154 -8.91 3.70 16.07
C ASP A 154 -8.30 2.42 16.69
N PRO A 155 -8.51 2.17 18.00
CA PRO A 155 -7.97 1.01 18.70
C PRO A 155 -8.83 -0.25 18.52
N THR A 156 -9.87 -0.22 17.67
CA THR A 156 -10.80 -1.34 17.46
C THR A 156 -11.04 -1.62 15.98
N ASN A 157 -11.31 -0.60 15.18
CA ASN A 157 -11.80 -0.77 13.82
C ASN A 157 -10.80 -0.29 12.75
N HIS A 158 -10.77 -1.01 11.64
CA HIS A 158 -10.21 -0.53 10.39
C HIS A 158 -11.25 0.29 9.61
N VAL A 159 -10.80 1.10 8.66
CA VAL A 159 -11.68 1.88 7.76
C VAL A 159 -12.52 0.93 6.89
N ASP A 160 -13.82 1.20 6.74
CA ASP A 160 -14.67 0.59 5.70
C ASP A 160 -14.27 1.11 4.31
N LYS A 161 -13.55 0.27 3.56
CA LYS A 161 -12.85 0.64 2.31
C LYS A 161 -13.78 0.56 1.11
N HIS A 162 -14.95 -0.05 1.27
CA HIS A 162 -15.94 -0.14 0.20
C HIS A 162 -16.42 1.25 -0.21
N GLN A 163 -16.51 2.20 0.73
CA GLN A 163 -17.01 3.57 0.53
C GLN A 163 -16.12 4.47 -0.35
N TYR A 164 -14.94 4.00 -0.74
CA TYR A 164 -13.96 4.77 -1.51
C TYR A 164 -13.92 4.31 -2.96
N ASN A 165 -13.52 5.19 -3.88
CA ASN A 165 -13.15 4.80 -5.25
C ASN A 165 -11.68 4.39 -5.32
N THR A 166 -10.82 5.02 -4.52
CA THR A 166 -9.39 4.70 -4.43
C THR A 166 -9.19 3.30 -3.81
N PRO A 167 -8.41 2.41 -4.44
CA PRO A 167 -8.08 1.09 -3.89
C PRO A 167 -7.22 1.18 -2.63
N PHE A 168 -7.38 0.19 -1.75
CA PHE A 168 -6.62 0.11 -0.50
C PHE A 168 -5.64 -1.05 -0.50
N VAL A 169 -4.49 -0.80 0.12
CA VAL A 169 -3.49 -1.79 0.52
C VAL A 169 -3.54 -1.93 2.04
N CYS A 170 -3.47 -3.16 2.56
CA CYS A 170 -3.39 -3.41 4.01
C CYS A 170 -2.35 -4.46 4.36
N GLY A 171 -1.75 -4.32 5.55
CA GLY A 171 -0.80 -5.28 6.11
C GLY A 171 -1.48 -6.50 6.76
N CYS A 172 -0.91 -7.69 6.62
CA CYS A 172 -1.30 -8.89 7.36
C CYS A 172 -0.10 -9.68 7.89
N ARG A 173 -0.35 -10.53 8.91
CA ARG A 173 0.63 -11.49 9.44
C ARG A 173 0.28 -12.96 9.21
N ASN A 174 -1.00 -13.21 8.95
CA ASN A 174 -1.60 -14.52 8.78
C ASN A 174 -2.82 -14.39 7.85
N LEU A 175 -3.41 -15.52 7.48
CA LEU A 175 -4.55 -15.59 6.57
C LEU A 175 -5.80 -14.94 7.18
N GLY A 176 -6.04 -15.10 8.48
CA GLY A 176 -7.18 -14.48 9.17
C GLY A 176 -7.19 -12.95 9.03
N GLU A 177 -6.05 -12.30 9.33
CA GLU A 177 -5.87 -10.86 9.12
C GLU A 177 -6.09 -10.49 7.64
N ALA A 178 -5.48 -11.22 6.70
CA ALA A 178 -5.61 -10.91 5.28
C ALA A 178 -7.08 -10.94 4.83
N LEU A 179 -7.82 -11.99 5.19
CA LEU A 179 -9.23 -12.14 4.80
C LEU A 179 -10.15 -11.13 5.47
N ARG A 180 -9.89 -10.71 6.72
CA ARG A 180 -10.62 -9.60 7.35
C ARG A 180 -10.41 -8.29 6.60
N ARG A 181 -9.16 -7.96 6.25
CA ARG A 181 -8.86 -6.74 5.48
C ARG A 181 -9.52 -6.76 4.09
N ILE A 182 -9.55 -7.91 3.42
CA ILE A 182 -10.25 -8.09 2.14
C ILE A 182 -11.76 -7.93 2.32
N SER A 183 -12.34 -8.50 3.38
CA SER A 183 -13.77 -8.32 3.71
C SER A 183 -14.14 -6.85 3.94
N GLU A 184 -13.24 -6.06 4.53
CA GLU A 184 -13.37 -4.61 4.72
C GLU A 184 -13.15 -3.81 3.42
N GLY A 185 -12.76 -4.47 2.32
CA GLY A 185 -12.63 -3.87 0.98
C GLY A 185 -11.19 -3.62 0.52
N ALA A 186 -10.18 -4.23 1.15
CA ALA A 186 -8.80 -4.12 0.69
C ALA A 186 -8.64 -4.80 -0.68
N ALA A 187 -8.12 -4.07 -1.66
CA ALA A 187 -7.90 -4.55 -3.02
C ALA A 187 -6.51 -5.17 -3.21
N MET A 188 -5.64 -5.03 -2.21
CA MET A 188 -4.28 -5.52 -2.18
C MET A 188 -3.86 -5.79 -0.73
N ILE A 189 -3.05 -6.82 -0.53
CA ILE A 189 -2.48 -7.18 0.76
C ILE A 189 -0.95 -7.10 0.67
N ARG A 190 -0.31 -6.82 1.80
CA ARG A 190 1.13 -6.98 1.98
C ARG A 190 1.43 -7.65 3.31
N THR A 191 2.58 -8.31 3.45
CA THR A 191 3.06 -8.68 4.79
C THR A 191 3.30 -7.43 5.62
N LYS A 192 3.11 -7.49 6.94
CA LYS A 192 3.56 -6.39 7.82
C LYS A 192 5.09 -6.34 7.91
N GLY A 193 5.70 -7.53 7.95
CA GLY A 193 7.13 -7.71 8.29
C GLY A 193 7.47 -6.97 9.58
N GLU A 194 8.69 -6.48 9.72
CA GLU A 194 9.01 -5.51 10.79
C GLU A 194 9.62 -4.26 10.14
N ALA A 195 8.77 -3.28 9.85
CA ALA A 195 9.17 -2.14 9.03
C ALA A 195 10.32 -1.34 9.68
N GLY A 196 11.34 -0.97 8.89
CA GLY A 196 12.45 -0.13 9.35
C GLY A 196 13.58 -0.84 10.10
N THR A 197 13.52 -2.17 10.28
CA THR A 197 14.60 -2.94 10.92
C THR A 197 15.68 -3.41 9.96
N GLY A 198 15.42 -3.47 8.66
CA GLY A 198 16.34 -4.11 7.70
C GLY A 198 16.52 -5.61 7.91
N ASP A 199 15.63 -6.24 8.70
CA ASP A 199 15.62 -7.68 8.98
C ASP A 199 14.37 -8.31 8.38
N VAL A 200 14.55 -9.12 7.33
CA VAL A 200 13.46 -9.73 6.55
C VAL A 200 12.74 -10.88 7.29
N VAL A 201 13.25 -11.32 8.45
CA VAL A 201 12.76 -12.52 9.14
C VAL A 201 11.25 -12.52 9.42
N GLU A 202 10.68 -11.39 9.81
CA GLU A 202 9.24 -11.31 10.09
C GLU A 202 8.42 -11.29 8.81
N ALA A 203 8.92 -10.71 7.70
CA ALA A 203 8.23 -10.81 6.41
C ALA A 203 8.19 -12.27 5.92
N VAL A 204 9.31 -12.99 6.07
CA VAL A 204 9.39 -14.44 5.80
C VAL A 204 8.39 -15.21 6.68
N ARG A 205 8.36 -14.95 7.99
CA ARG A 205 7.44 -15.60 8.93
C ARG A 205 5.97 -15.40 8.53
N HIS A 206 5.59 -14.16 8.23
CA HIS A 206 4.23 -13.84 7.83
C HIS A 206 3.85 -14.54 6.51
N MET A 207 4.72 -14.53 5.52
CA MET A 207 4.48 -15.20 4.24
C MET A 207 4.37 -16.72 4.39
N GLN A 208 5.24 -17.34 5.19
CA GLN A 208 5.16 -18.77 5.52
C GLN A 208 3.82 -19.11 6.21
N THR A 209 3.40 -18.28 7.16
CA THR A 209 2.14 -18.47 7.90
C THR A 209 0.95 -18.43 6.96
N VAL A 210 0.85 -17.37 6.13
CA VAL A 210 -0.20 -17.22 5.12
C VAL A 210 -0.23 -18.42 4.16
N ASN A 211 0.93 -18.79 3.60
CA ASN A 211 1.01 -19.90 2.65
C ASN A 211 0.64 -21.25 3.28
N ALA A 212 1.07 -21.51 4.51
CA ALA A 212 0.73 -22.75 5.24
C ALA A 212 -0.78 -22.84 5.53
N GLU A 213 -1.40 -21.74 5.94
CA GLU A 213 -2.84 -21.69 6.20
C GLU A 213 -3.65 -21.81 4.90
N ILE A 214 -3.21 -21.21 3.80
CA ILE A 214 -3.82 -21.41 2.48
C ILE A 214 -3.71 -22.88 2.04
N ALA A 215 -2.54 -23.50 2.22
CA ALA A 215 -2.36 -24.92 1.90
C ALA A 215 -3.29 -25.82 2.73
N ARG A 216 -3.40 -25.55 4.05
CA ARG A 216 -4.32 -26.25 4.95
C ARG A 216 -5.78 -26.10 4.49
N ALA A 217 -6.21 -24.88 4.18
CA ALA A 217 -7.55 -24.60 3.67
C ALA A 217 -7.82 -25.29 2.33
N SER A 218 -6.83 -25.33 1.43
CA SER A 218 -6.96 -25.93 0.10
C SER A 218 -7.19 -27.44 0.13
N SER A 219 -6.77 -28.13 1.21
CA SER A 219 -6.98 -29.56 1.42
C SER A 219 -8.15 -29.89 2.36
N ALA A 220 -8.78 -28.89 2.95
CA ALA A 220 -9.79 -29.07 3.99
C ALA A 220 -11.16 -29.46 3.41
N SER A 221 -11.94 -30.24 4.17
CA SER A 221 -13.34 -30.48 3.85
C SER A 221 -14.19 -29.23 4.08
N ASP A 222 -15.42 -29.19 3.56
CA ASP A 222 -16.35 -28.09 3.80
C ASP A 222 -16.70 -27.92 5.30
N ALA A 223 -16.68 -29.00 6.08
CA ALA A 223 -16.86 -28.94 7.53
C ALA A 223 -15.63 -28.32 8.23
N ASP A 224 -14.43 -28.76 7.84
CA ASP A 224 -13.17 -28.24 8.40
C ASP A 224 -12.94 -26.78 8.03
N LEU A 225 -13.34 -26.35 6.83
CA LEU A 225 -13.31 -24.93 6.43
C LEU A 225 -14.20 -24.06 7.31
N ARG A 226 -15.36 -24.55 7.76
CA ARG A 226 -16.20 -23.82 8.73
C ARG A 226 -15.52 -23.70 10.09
N GLN A 227 -14.83 -24.74 10.54
CA GLN A 227 -14.06 -24.68 11.79
C GLN A 227 -12.90 -23.69 11.65
N MET A 228 -12.13 -23.81 10.58
CA MET A 228 -11.00 -22.92 10.30
C MET A 228 -11.43 -21.45 10.18
N ALA A 229 -12.58 -21.15 9.57
CA ALA A 229 -13.10 -19.79 9.51
C ALA A 229 -13.38 -19.18 10.90
N ARG A 230 -13.85 -20.01 11.86
CA ARG A 230 -14.03 -19.57 13.26
C ARG A 230 -12.70 -19.36 13.97
N GLU A 231 -11.73 -20.26 13.78
CA GLU A 231 -10.39 -20.14 14.38
C GLU A 231 -9.62 -18.92 13.87
N LEU A 232 -9.72 -18.64 12.57
CA LEU A 232 -9.06 -17.51 11.91
C LEU A 232 -9.83 -16.20 12.05
N GLU A 233 -11.06 -16.25 12.57
CA GLU A 233 -11.96 -15.10 12.66
C GLU A 233 -12.10 -14.38 11.31
N CYS A 234 -12.50 -15.13 10.27
CA CYS A 234 -12.62 -14.63 8.91
C CYS A 234 -13.91 -15.07 8.22
N ASP A 235 -14.26 -14.37 7.14
CA ASP A 235 -15.42 -14.72 6.34
C ASP A 235 -15.25 -16.08 5.63
N LEU A 236 -16.23 -16.96 5.80
CA LEU A 236 -16.20 -18.31 5.25
C LEU A 236 -16.21 -18.32 3.71
N ALA A 237 -16.92 -17.39 3.07
CA ALA A 237 -16.97 -17.35 1.61
C ALA A 237 -15.60 -16.98 1.04
N LEU A 238 -14.94 -15.97 1.61
CA LEU A 238 -13.56 -15.60 1.25
C LEU A 238 -12.56 -16.72 1.52
N LEU A 239 -12.70 -17.46 2.64
CA LEU A 239 -11.83 -18.61 2.92
C LEU A 239 -12.03 -19.73 1.88
N LYS A 240 -13.27 -20.02 1.51
CA LYS A 240 -13.59 -21.01 0.46
C LYS A 240 -13.03 -20.60 -0.90
N GLU A 241 -13.16 -19.33 -1.26
CA GLU A 241 -12.59 -18.78 -2.49
C GLU A 241 -11.06 -18.92 -2.49
N THR A 242 -10.41 -18.54 -1.38
CA THR A 242 -8.97 -18.68 -1.19
C THR A 242 -8.51 -20.14 -1.31
N ALA A 243 -9.22 -21.07 -0.68
CA ALA A 243 -8.94 -22.51 -0.75
C ALA A 243 -9.05 -23.04 -2.19
N LYS A 244 -10.06 -22.60 -2.94
CA LYS A 244 -10.25 -22.96 -4.35
C LYS A 244 -9.13 -22.40 -5.23
N LEU A 245 -8.73 -21.15 -5.00
CA LEU A 245 -7.69 -20.46 -5.76
C LEU A 245 -6.27 -20.93 -5.40
N LYS A 246 -6.09 -21.52 -4.21
CA LYS A 246 -4.78 -21.85 -3.61
C LYS A 246 -3.85 -20.63 -3.45
N ARG A 247 -4.45 -19.45 -3.33
CA ARG A 247 -3.82 -18.15 -3.10
C ARG A 247 -4.87 -17.15 -2.62
N LEU A 248 -4.44 -16.00 -2.11
CA LEU A 248 -5.36 -14.89 -1.82
C LEU A 248 -6.08 -14.43 -3.10
N PRO A 249 -7.35 -13.98 -3.00
CA PRO A 249 -8.13 -13.49 -4.14
C PRO A 249 -7.69 -12.10 -4.63
N VAL A 250 -6.71 -11.49 -3.96
CA VAL A 250 -6.11 -10.19 -4.31
C VAL A 250 -4.59 -10.33 -4.43
N VAL A 251 -3.93 -9.27 -4.91
CA VAL A 251 -2.47 -9.19 -4.98
C VAL A 251 -1.86 -9.22 -3.59
N ASN A 252 -0.78 -9.98 -3.40
CA ASN A 252 -0.07 -10.11 -2.13
C ASN A 252 1.42 -9.78 -2.27
N PHE A 253 1.87 -8.68 -1.69
CA PHE A 253 3.27 -8.26 -1.71
C PHE A 253 4.00 -8.60 -0.42
N ALA A 254 5.33 -8.73 -0.48
CA ALA A 254 6.15 -8.68 0.72
C ALA A 254 6.46 -7.23 1.11
N ALA A 255 6.46 -6.95 2.41
CA ALA A 255 6.92 -5.70 2.98
C ALA A 255 7.54 -5.92 4.37
N GLY A 256 8.43 -5.00 4.74
CA GLY A 256 9.14 -4.97 6.02
C GLY A 256 10.45 -5.75 6.00
N GLY A 257 11.55 -5.07 6.32
CA GLY A 257 12.86 -5.71 6.50
C GLY A 257 13.68 -5.99 5.24
N ILE A 258 13.13 -5.80 4.03
CA ILE A 258 13.88 -5.99 2.78
C ILE A 258 14.97 -4.92 2.66
N ALA A 259 16.23 -5.34 2.61
CA ALA A 259 17.40 -4.45 2.58
C ALA A 259 18.36 -4.71 1.40
N THR A 260 18.26 -5.90 0.79
CA THR A 260 19.18 -6.37 -0.25
C THR A 260 18.45 -6.95 -1.46
N PRO A 261 19.12 -7.07 -2.62
CA PRO A 261 18.57 -7.78 -3.78
C PRO A 261 18.21 -9.25 -3.46
N ALA A 262 18.99 -9.91 -2.61
CA ALA A 262 18.72 -11.28 -2.18
C ALA A 262 17.43 -11.40 -1.36
N ASP A 263 17.14 -10.43 -0.47
CA ASP A 263 15.89 -10.41 0.29
C ASP A 263 14.68 -10.27 -0.63
N ALA A 264 14.77 -9.37 -1.63
CA ALA A 264 13.70 -9.18 -2.59
C ALA A 264 13.45 -10.46 -3.41
N ALA A 265 14.52 -11.08 -3.91
CA ALA A 265 14.42 -12.33 -4.65
C ALA A 265 13.87 -13.49 -3.80
N LEU A 266 14.28 -13.59 -2.53
CA LEU A 266 13.76 -14.56 -1.57
C LEU A 266 12.23 -14.44 -1.46
N MET A 267 11.72 -13.22 -1.25
CA MET A 267 10.29 -13.01 -1.11
C MET A 267 9.52 -13.37 -2.40
N MET A 268 10.08 -13.06 -3.58
CA MET A 268 9.50 -13.48 -4.86
C MET A 268 9.49 -15.01 -5.02
N GLN A 269 10.57 -15.70 -4.64
CA GLN A 269 10.63 -17.17 -4.66
C GLN A 269 9.64 -17.82 -3.68
N MET A 270 9.25 -17.12 -2.61
CA MET A 270 8.21 -17.56 -1.67
C MET A 270 6.78 -17.36 -2.20
N GLY A 271 6.62 -16.87 -3.43
CA GLY A 271 5.31 -16.72 -4.09
C GLY A 271 4.66 -15.35 -3.91
N CYS A 272 5.41 -14.33 -3.48
CA CYS A 272 4.91 -12.97 -3.47
C CYS A 272 4.68 -12.45 -4.89
N ASP A 273 3.70 -11.57 -5.06
CA ASP A 273 3.42 -10.92 -6.34
C ASP A 273 4.33 -9.70 -6.59
N GLY A 274 5.12 -9.27 -5.60
CA GLY A 274 6.00 -8.10 -5.66
C GLY A 274 6.51 -7.72 -4.27
N VAL A 275 7.28 -6.63 -4.17
CA VAL A 275 7.89 -6.19 -2.91
C VAL A 275 7.74 -4.69 -2.63
N PHE A 276 7.58 -4.32 -1.37
CA PHE A 276 7.68 -2.95 -0.87
C PHE A 276 9.04 -2.76 -0.19
N VAL A 277 9.74 -1.67 -0.53
CA VAL A 277 11.04 -1.35 0.05
C VAL A 277 11.12 0.13 0.39
N GLY A 278 11.39 0.44 1.65
CA GLY A 278 11.61 1.82 2.09
C GLY A 278 13.01 2.05 2.60
N SER A 279 13.18 1.88 3.91
CA SER A 279 14.47 2.14 4.57
C SER A 279 15.65 1.38 3.95
N GLY A 280 15.41 0.19 3.38
CA GLY A 280 16.44 -0.61 2.72
C GLY A 280 17.15 0.10 1.55
N ILE A 281 16.49 1.07 0.90
CA ILE A 281 17.05 1.85 -0.21
C ILE A 281 17.62 3.19 0.29
N PHE A 282 16.76 4.04 0.86
CA PHE A 282 17.12 5.44 1.16
C PHE A 282 17.87 5.65 2.48
N LYS A 283 18.15 4.58 3.24
CA LYS A 283 19.08 4.59 4.38
C LYS A 283 20.35 3.76 4.11
N SER A 284 20.64 3.49 2.84
CA SER A 284 21.85 2.82 2.40
C SER A 284 22.86 3.81 1.81
N GLY A 285 24.09 3.34 1.52
CA GLY A 285 25.15 4.20 0.99
C GLY A 285 24.90 4.82 -0.40
N ASP A 286 24.33 4.04 -1.34
CA ASP A 286 23.96 4.51 -2.68
C ASP A 286 22.51 4.09 -3.01
N PRO A 287 21.52 4.97 -2.74
CA PRO A 287 20.12 4.66 -2.96
C PRO A 287 19.78 4.36 -4.42
N ALA A 288 20.36 5.07 -5.39
CA ALA A 288 20.03 4.89 -6.80
C ALA A 288 20.52 3.53 -7.33
N LYS A 289 21.77 3.19 -7.02
CA LYS A 289 22.33 1.88 -7.39
C LYS A 289 21.57 0.75 -6.72
N ARG A 290 21.23 0.89 -5.44
CA ARG A 290 20.49 -0.13 -4.68
C ARG A 290 19.05 -0.30 -5.16
N ALA A 291 18.35 0.80 -5.45
CA ALA A 291 17.00 0.78 -6.00
C ALA A 291 16.98 -0.03 -7.31
N LYS A 292 17.90 0.26 -8.23
CA LYS A 292 18.03 -0.46 -9.51
C LYS A 292 18.33 -1.95 -9.28
N ALA A 293 19.24 -2.27 -8.36
CA ALA A 293 19.58 -3.66 -8.03
C ALA A 293 18.38 -4.45 -7.49
N ILE A 294 17.56 -3.85 -6.62
CA ILE A 294 16.37 -4.49 -6.06
C ILE A 294 15.29 -4.69 -7.14
N VAL A 295 15.08 -3.73 -8.04
CA VAL A 295 14.16 -3.86 -9.18
C VAL A 295 14.58 -5.02 -10.09
N GLN A 296 15.87 -5.07 -10.45
CA GLN A 296 16.40 -6.14 -11.29
C GLN A 296 16.31 -7.51 -10.60
N ALA A 297 16.60 -7.60 -9.30
CA ALA A 297 16.48 -8.84 -8.55
C ALA A 297 15.03 -9.30 -8.39
N THR A 298 14.08 -8.37 -8.24
CA THR A 298 12.65 -8.69 -8.19
C THR A 298 12.17 -9.26 -9.52
N THR A 299 12.68 -8.71 -10.64
CA THR A 299 12.33 -9.18 -11.99
C THR A 299 12.98 -10.53 -12.31
N HIS A 300 14.26 -10.68 -11.97
CA HIS A 300 15.09 -11.85 -12.29
C HIS A 300 15.31 -12.76 -11.08
N TYR A 301 14.31 -12.87 -10.21
CA TYR A 301 14.42 -13.52 -8.91
C TYR A 301 14.80 -15.01 -8.97
N ASN A 302 14.64 -15.66 -10.12
CA ASN A 302 15.00 -17.05 -10.36
C ASN A 302 16.32 -17.23 -11.13
N ASP A 303 17.07 -16.17 -11.42
CA ASP A 303 18.38 -16.24 -12.09
C ASP A 303 19.51 -15.90 -11.11
N PRO A 304 20.17 -16.91 -10.50
CA PRO A 304 21.26 -16.67 -9.56
C PRO A 304 22.44 -15.88 -10.14
N LYS A 305 22.66 -15.91 -11.46
CA LYS A 305 23.75 -15.16 -12.08
C LYS A 305 23.43 -13.66 -12.09
N VAL A 306 22.22 -13.29 -12.48
CA VAL A 306 21.75 -11.90 -12.41
C VAL A 306 21.73 -11.43 -10.97
N LEU A 307 21.24 -12.24 -10.03
CA LEU A 307 21.23 -11.90 -8.61
C LEU A 307 22.63 -11.64 -8.05
N ALA A 308 23.62 -12.46 -8.44
CA ALA A 308 25.00 -12.24 -8.07
C ALA A 308 25.54 -10.93 -8.66
N GLU A 309 25.32 -10.69 -9.96
CA GLU A 309 25.78 -9.49 -10.66
C GLU A 309 25.24 -8.20 -10.03
N VAL A 310 23.92 -8.12 -9.83
CA VAL A 310 23.28 -6.90 -9.29
C VAL A 310 23.61 -6.66 -7.82
N SER A 311 24.12 -7.67 -7.11
CA SER A 311 24.52 -7.55 -5.70
C SER A 311 25.95 -7.02 -5.51
N ILE A 312 26.75 -6.93 -6.58
CA ILE A 312 28.16 -6.52 -6.49
C ILE A 312 28.30 -5.01 -6.24
N GLY A 313 29.04 -4.67 -5.18
CA GLY A 313 29.51 -3.31 -4.92
C GLY A 313 28.39 -2.31 -4.62
N LEU A 314 27.32 -2.72 -3.95
CA LEU A 314 26.19 -1.85 -3.56
C LEU A 314 26.46 -0.95 -2.34
N GLY A 315 27.66 -1.05 -1.75
CA GLY A 315 28.00 -0.38 -0.50
C GLY A 315 27.25 -0.94 0.70
N GLU A 316 27.33 -0.23 1.83
CA GLU A 316 26.69 -0.64 3.07
C GLU A 316 25.16 -0.61 2.95
N ALA A 317 24.52 -1.68 3.43
CA ALA A 317 23.09 -1.73 3.63
C ALA A 317 22.70 -0.87 4.85
N ILE A 318 21.39 -0.65 5.04
CA ILE A 318 20.88 -0.06 6.29
C ILE A 318 21.46 -0.80 7.50
N VAL A 319 21.89 -0.06 8.52
CA VAL A 319 22.24 -0.64 9.82
C VAL A 319 20.97 -1.19 10.45
N GLY A 320 20.84 -2.52 10.46
CA GLY A 320 19.62 -3.18 10.88
C GLY A 320 19.42 -3.28 12.39
N ILE A 321 18.20 -3.55 12.80
CA ILE A 321 17.81 -3.89 14.17
C ILE A 321 17.42 -5.37 14.15
N ASN A 322 18.09 -6.19 14.96
CA ASN A 322 17.72 -7.61 15.08
C ASN A 322 16.32 -7.74 15.72
N CYS A 323 15.36 -8.30 14.99
CA CYS A 323 13.98 -8.42 15.45
C CYS A 323 13.82 -9.31 16.69
N GLY A 324 14.72 -10.27 16.91
CA GLY A 324 14.71 -11.16 18.07
C GLY A 324 15.00 -10.46 19.41
N ASN A 325 15.66 -9.29 19.37
CA ASN A 325 16.00 -8.52 20.55
C ASN A 325 14.98 -7.41 20.87
N MET A 326 13.94 -7.25 20.04
CA MET A 326 12.93 -6.20 20.21
C MET A 326 11.87 -6.61 21.23
N GLY A 327 11.53 -5.70 22.14
CA GLY A 327 10.38 -5.87 23.03
C GLY A 327 9.06 -5.90 22.23
N GLU A 328 8.04 -6.58 22.75
CA GLU A 328 6.74 -6.68 22.05
C GLU A 328 6.10 -5.30 21.79
N GLY A 329 6.30 -4.31 22.67
CA GLY A 329 5.80 -2.95 22.49
C GLY A 329 6.46 -2.17 21.35
N ASP A 330 7.67 -2.57 20.94
CA ASP A 330 8.45 -1.91 19.89
C ASP A 330 8.15 -2.47 18.49
N LYS A 331 7.40 -3.57 18.43
CA LYS A 331 7.02 -4.24 17.18
C LYS A 331 5.83 -3.54 16.54
N LEU A 332 6.07 -2.88 15.41
CA LEU A 332 5.04 -2.21 14.61
C LEU A 332 4.08 -3.23 13.99
N SER A 333 4.59 -4.42 13.66
CA SER A 333 3.83 -5.53 13.08
C SER A 333 2.65 -6.00 13.93
N LYS A 334 2.68 -5.73 15.25
CA LYS A 334 1.63 -6.13 16.19
C LYS A 334 0.41 -5.23 16.18
N ARG A 335 0.48 -4.06 15.51
CA ARG A 335 -0.63 -3.11 15.38
C ARG A 335 -1.61 -3.55 14.28
N GLY A 336 -2.88 -3.11 14.34
CA GLY A 336 -3.90 -3.36 13.31
C GLY A 336 -4.36 -4.82 13.21
N TRP A 337 -4.90 -5.33 14.31
CA TRP A 337 -5.31 -6.72 14.58
C TRP A 337 -6.34 -7.32 13.61
#